data_AF-A0A950MNW2-F1
#
_entry.id   AF-A0A950MNW2-F1
#
_cell.length_a   1.000
_cell.length_b   1.000
_cell.length_c   1.000
_cell.angle_alpha   90.00
_cell.angle_beta   90.00
_cell.angle_gamma   90.00
#
_symmetry.space_group_name_H-M   'P 1'
#
loop_
_entity.id
_entity.type
_entity.pdbx_description
1 polymer ?
#
loop_
_entity_poly.entity_id
_entity_poly.type
_entity_poly.pdbx_seq_one_letter_code
_entity_poly.pdbx_strand_id
1 'polypeptide(L)' 'MDQFDNVSVSKRANVYFDGKCVSHNIVLADGSKKSVGVILP' A
#
# COMPACT_ATOMS: atom_id res chain seq x y z
N MET A 1 4.45 -10.84 -10.98
CA MET A 1 3.23 -10.02 -10.84
C MET A 1 3.72 -8.72 -10.28
N ASP A 2 3.93 -7.74 -11.15
CA ASP A 2 4.85 -6.64 -10.84
C ASP A 2 4.09 -5.32 -10.62
N GLN A 3 2.79 -5.30 -10.92
CA GLN A 3 1.91 -4.16 -10.75
C GLN A 3 0.47 -4.58 -10.44
N PHE A 4 -0.31 -3.63 -9.95
CA PHE A 4 -1.78 -3.73 -9.83
C PHE A 4 -2.42 -2.62 -10.67
N ASP A 5 -3.26 -3.00 -11.63
CA ASP A 5 -3.99 -2.08 -12.49
C ASP A 5 -5.41 -1.84 -11.98
N ASN A 6 -5.98 -0.66 -12.27
CA ASN A 6 -7.36 -0.29 -11.94
C ASN A 6 -7.69 -0.38 -10.43
N VAL A 7 -6.77 0.08 -9.57
CA VAL A 7 -6.94 0.07 -8.12
C VAL A 7 -7.24 1.46 -7.56
N SER A 8 -7.95 1.50 -6.43
CA SER A 8 -8.08 2.73 -5.63
C SER A 8 -7.05 2.75 -4.52
N VAL A 9 -6.23 3.81 -4.46
CA VAL A 9 -5.20 3.99 -3.43
C VAL A 9 -5.69 4.95 -2.35
N SER A 10 -5.63 4.52 -1.09
CA SER A 10 -5.84 5.41 0.05
C SER A 10 -4.65 6.35 0.18
N LYS A 11 -4.87 7.67 0.05
CA LYS A 11 -3.80 8.68 0.03
C LYS A 11 -3.02 8.80 1.34
N ARG A 12 -3.62 8.38 2.46
CA ARG A 12 -2.95 8.41 3.77
C ARG A 12 -2.01 7.22 3.89
N ALA A 13 -0.72 7.50 4.10
CA ALA A 13 0.28 6.48 4.39
C ALA A 13 0.12 5.93 5.82
N ASN A 14 0.44 4.65 5.97
CA ASN A 14 0.70 4.02 7.26
C ASN A 14 2.21 4.02 7.47
N VAL A 15 2.67 4.69 8.52
CA VAL A 15 4.10 4.89 8.83
C VAL A 15 4.40 4.24 10.17
N TYR A 16 5.38 3.36 10.20
CA TYR A 16 5.82 2.62 11.38
C TYR A 16 7.35 2.68 11.52
N PHE A 17 7.84 2.33 12.71
CA PHE A 17 9.27 2.20 13.01
C PHE A 17 10.08 3.45 12.60
N ASP A 18 9.62 4.64 13.02
CA ASP A 18 10.25 5.93 12.70
C ASP A 18 10.49 6.17 11.20
N GLY A 19 9.51 5.77 10.37
CA GLY A 19 9.60 5.94 8.92
C GLY A 19 10.29 4.79 8.19
N LYS A 20 10.80 3.77 8.89
CA LYS A 20 11.46 2.63 8.24
C LYS A 20 10.49 1.66 7.57
N CYS A 21 9.21 1.72 7.88
CA CYS A 21 8.19 0.96 7.17
C CYS A 21 7.05 1.90 6.76
N VAL A 22 6.85 2.03 5.46
CA VAL A 22 5.83 2.93 4.89
C VAL A 22 4.98 2.15 3.91
N SER A 23 3.66 2.17 4.09
CA SER A 23 2.72 1.49 3.19
C SER A 23 1.44 2.30 2.92
N HIS A 24 0.74 1.95 1.85
CA HIS A 24 -0.58 2.46 1.49
C HIS A 24 -1.55 1.30 1.27
N ASN A 25 -2.81 1.50 1.64
CA ASN A 25 -3.87 0.54 1.36
C ASN A 25 -4.40 0.73 -0.06
N ILE A 26 -4.49 -0.36 -0.81
CA ILE A 26 -5.11 -0.42 -2.13
C ILE A 26 -6.39 -1.26 -2.05
N VAL A 27 -7.42 -0.85 -2.78
CA VAL A 27 -8.66 -1.59 -2.95
C VAL A 27 -8.74 -2.06 -4.41
N LEU A 28 -8.85 -3.37 -4.61
CA LEU A 28 -9.00 -3.99 -5.92
C LEU A 28 -10.47 -3.93 -6.38
N ALA A 29 -10.71 -4.21 -7.66
CA ALA A 29 -12.05 -4.16 -8.26
C ALA A 29 -13.06 -5.12 -7.62
N ASP A 30 -12.59 -6.24 -7.05
CA ASP A 30 -13.40 -7.21 -6.32
C ASP A 30 -13.73 -6.77 -4.87
N GLY A 31 -13.30 -5.57 -4.47
CA GLY A 31 -13.46 -5.03 -3.12
C GLY A 31 -12.42 -5.52 -2.11
N SER A 32 -11.52 -6.43 -2.51
CA SER A 32 -10.45 -6.89 -1.63
C SER A 32 -9.44 -5.78 -1.34
N LYS A 33 -8.92 -5.78 -0.11
CA LYS A 33 -7.94 -4.80 0.36
C LYS A 33 -6.57 -5.43 0.42
N LYS A 34 -5.57 -4.75 -0.13
CA LYS A 34 -4.15 -5.12 -0.02
C LYS A 34 -3.35 -3.90 0.43
N SER A 35 -2.08 -4.11 0.75
CA SER A 35 -1.15 -3.03 1.10
C SER A 35 0.09 -3.10 0.22
N VAL A 36 0.56 -1.94 -0.23
CA VAL A 36 1.81 -1.79 -0.99
C VAL A 36 2.71 -0.81 -0.27
N GLY A 37 3.99 -1.13 -0.13
CA GLY A 37 4.90 -0.34 0.69
C GLY A 37 6.34 -0.77 0.57
N VAL A 38 7.20 -0.05 1.28
CA VAL A 38 8.65 -0.30 1.35
C VAL A 38 9.09 -0.46 2.80
N ILE A 39 10.11 -1.27 2.99
CA ILE A 39 10.87 -1.38 4.24
C ILE A 39 12.27 -0.86 3.94
N LEU A 40 12.68 0.16 4.69
CA LEU A 40 13.98 0.80 4.57
C LEU A 40 14.98 0.18 5.57
N PRO A 41 16.29 0.22 5.28
CA PRO A 41 17.33 -0.23 6.21
C PRO A 41 17.28 0.40 7.60
#